data_AF-A0A955MR15-F1
#
_entry.id   AF-A0A955MR15-F1
#
_cell.length_a   1.000
_cell.length_b   1.000
_cell.length_c   1.000
_cell.angle_alpha   90.00
_cell.angle_beta   90.00
_cell.angle_gamma   90.00
#
_symmetry.space_group_name_H-M   'P 1'
#
loop_
_entity.id
_entity.type
_entity.pdbx_description
1 polymer ?
#
loop_
_entity_poly.entity_id
_entity_poly.type
_entity_poly.pdbx_seq_one_letter_code
_entity_poly.pdbx_strand_id
1 'polypeptide(L)'
;GAEISLDSIDTVTLAKGDLWVRVDPNSGYFGIFTPHGQVEVHGTTFGVSVDEKETRVEIAAGKVSVSNSAGNDFIEPGMGATLVGQDQSPSLHPTNGDVTPAWATDIFDRAAVEKVKRFFPSAAPKS
;
A
#
# COMPACT_ATOMS: atom_id res chain seq x y z
N GLY A 1 -7.82 2.52 -16.57
CA GLY A 1 -8.47 1.98 -15.35
C GLY A 1 -7.45 1.15 -14.60
N ALA A 2 -7.66 0.91 -13.31
CA ALA A 2 -6.80 -0.01 -12.56
C ALA A 2 -7.11 -1.46 -12.93
N GLU A 3 -6.08 -2.30 -12.97
CA GLU A 3 -6.16 -3.74 -13.23
C GLU A 3 -5.67 -4.48 -11.98
N ILE A 4 -6.62 -4.95 -11.17
CA ILE A 4 -6.39 -5.51 -9.84
C ILE A 4 -7.07 -6.89 -9.76
N SER A 5 -6.35 -7.90 -9.27
CA SER A 5 -6.94 -9.16 -8.81
C SER A 5 -6.67 -9.38 -7.33
N LEU A 6 -7.67 -9.92 -6.62
CA LEU A 6 -7.53 -10.38 -5.24
C LEU A 6 -7.23 -11.88 -5.29
N ASP A 7 -6.00 -12.24 -4.98
CA ASP A 7 -5.56 -13.65 -5.02
C ASP A 7 -5.88 -14.35 -3.69
N SER A 8 -5.78 -13.61 -2.59
CA SER A 8 -6.21 -14.02 -1.26
C SER A 8 -6.62 -12.80 -0.42
N ILE A 9 -7.00 -13.00 0.85
CA ILE A 9 -7.27 -11.88 1.76
C ILE A 9 -6.02 -11.05 2.08
N ASP A 10 -4.84 -11.67 1.98
CA ASP A 10 -3.56 -11.08 2.33
C ASP A 10 -2.69 -10.81 1.09
N THR A 11 -3.24 -10.97 -0.11
CA THR A 11 -2.48 -10.91 -1.36
C THR A 11 -3.28 -10.30 -2.50
N VAL A 12 -2.67 -9.31 -3.14
CA VAL A 12 -3.24 -8.60 -4.29
C VAL A 12 -2.24 -8.64 -5.44
N THR A 13 -2.72 -8.83 -6.66
CA THR A 13 -1.93 -8.55 -7.86
C THR A 13 -2.43 -7.26 -8.49
N LEU A 14 -1.52 -6.31 -8.73
CA LEU A 14 -1.77 -5.01 -9.36
C LEU A 14 -0.96 -4.93 -10.66
N ALA A 15 -1.63 -5.13 -11.79
CA ALA A 15 -1.00 -5.09 -13.10
C ALA A 15 -0.83 -3.65 -13.62
N LYS A 16 -1.78 -2.75 -13.27
CA LYS A 16 -1.78 -1.35 -13.70
C LYS A 16 -2.66 -0.48 -12.80
N GLY A 17 -2.33 0.79 -12.65
CA GLY A 17 -3.10 1.79 -11.94
C GLY A 17 -2.62 2.03 -10.51
N ASP A 18 -3.48 2.66 -9.71
CA ASP A 18 -3.15 3.15 -8.37
C ASP A 18 -3.96 2.39 -7.32
N LEU A 19 -3.29 2.05 -6.21
CA LEU A 19 -3.88 1.41 -5.06
C LEU A 19 -3.33 2.05 -3.78
N TRP A 20 -4.22 2.39 -2.85
CA TRP A 20 -3.85 2.86 -1.52
C TRP A 20 -4.37 1.88 -0.48
N VAL A 21 -3.48 1.38 0.38
CA VAL A 21 -3.78 0.31 1.32
C VAL A 21 -3.47 0.78 2.74
N ARG A 22 -4.39 0.46 3.66
CA ARG A 22 -4.16 0.55 5.09
C ARG A 22 -4.26 -0.85 5.69
N VAL A 23 -3.14 -1.35 6.18
CA VAL A 23 -3.04 -2.63 6.89
C VAL A 23 -2.99 -2.33 8.39
N ASP A 24 -3.96 -2.85 9.15
CA ASP A 24 -4.02 -2.64 10.59
C ASP A 24 -2.79 -3.31 11.28
N PRO A 25 -2.20 -2.70 12.32
CA PRO A 25 -1.16 -3.36 13.10
C PRO A 25 -1.66 -4.71 13.65
N ASN A 26 -0.80 -5.73 13.61
CA ASN A 26 -1.10 -7.11 14.02
C ASN A 26 -2.11 -7.88 13.14
N SER A 27 -2.53 -7.35 11.99
CA SER A 27 -3.39 -8.11 11.05
C SER A 27 -2.64 -9.22 10.30
N GLY A 28 -1.31 -9.27 10.41
CA GLY A 28 -0.47 -10.24 9.73
C GLY A 28 0.33 -9.63 8.58
N TYR A 29 0.63 -10.47 7.60
CA TYR A 29 1.34 -10.12 6.38
C TYR A 29 0.36 -9.59 5.33
N PHE A 30 0.79 -8.67 4.48
CA PHE A 30 0.05 -8.31 3.28
C PHE A 30 1.03 -8.09 2.11
N GLY A 31 0.74 -8.70 0.97
CA GLY A 31 1.59 -8.68 -0.22
C GLY A 31 0.89 -8.09 -1.45
N ILE A 32 1.61 -7.30 -2.23
CA ILE A 32 1.20 -6.82 -3.55
C ILE A 32 2.22 -7.28 -4.59
N PHE A 33 1.75 -8.04 -5.58
CA PHE A 33 2.53 -8.42 -6.75
C PHE A 33 2.29 -7.43 -7.90
N THR A 34 3.37 -6.99 -8.53
CA THR A 34 3.32 -6.15 -9.73
C THR A 34 4.23 -6.76 -10.81
N PRO A 35 4.12 -6.31 -12.07
CA PRO A 35 5.04 -6.76 -13.12
C PRO A 35 6.53 -6.48 -12.80
N HIS A 36 6.81 -5.46 -12.00
CA HIS A 36 8.17 -5.00 -11.70
C HIS A 36 8.74 -5.54 -10.39
N GLY A 37 7.92 -6.21 -9.57
CA GLY A 37 8.37 -6.79 -8.30
C GLY A 37 7.23 -7.03 -7.32
N GLN A 38 7.59 -7.02 -6.05
CA GLN A 38 6.70 -7.32 -4.94
C GLN A 38 6.86 -6.28 -3.83
N VAL A 39 5.73 -5.94 -3.22
CA VAL A 39 5.63 -5.05 -2.06
C VAL A 39 5.05 -5.85 -0.91
N GLU A 40 5.75 -5.90 0.22
CA GLU A 40 5.35 -6.68 1.39
C GLU A 40 5.32 -5.80 2.63
N VAL A 41 4.26 -5.92 3.43
CA VAL A 41 4.06 -5.04 4.59
C VAL A 41 3.54 -5.77 5.82
N HIS A 42 3.79 -5.16 6.97
CA HIS A 42 3.16 -5.49 8.24
C HIS A 42 2.69 -4.20 8.91
N GLY A 43 1.37 -4.00 9.06
CA GLY A 43 0.82 -2.84 9.76
C GLY A 43 1.28 -1.49 9.17
N THR A 44 0.95 -1.21 7.91
CA THR A 44 1.47 -0.07 7.14
C THR A 44 0.34 0.61 6.35
N THR A 45 0.43 1.92 6.22
CA THR A 45 -0.37 2.72 5.26
C THR A 45 0.53 3.18 4.13
N PHE A 46 0.22 2.76 2.91
CA PHE A 46 1.09 2.95 1.75
C PHE A 46 0.29 3.03 0.44
N GLY A 47 0.91 3.64 -0.56
CA GLY A 47 0.42 3.73 -1.93
C GLY A 47 1.30 2.92 -2.87
N VAL A 48 0.68 2.29 -3.87
CA VAL A 48 1.36 1.64 -5.00
C VAL A 48 0.75 2.14 -6.29
N SER A 49 1.60 2.67 -7.18
CA SER A 49 1.24 3.09 -8.53
C SER A 49 2.00 2.24 -9.53
N VAL A 50 1.31 1.65 -10.49
CA VAL A 50 1.89 0.78 -11.52
C VAL A 50 1.52 1.32 -12.90
N ASP A 51 2.53 1.58 -13.71
CA ASP A 51 2.38 1.84 -15.14
C ASP A 51 3.13 0.79 -15.97
N GLU A 52 3.35 1.07 -17.27
CA GLU A 52 4.04 0.14 -18.17
C GLU A 52 5.55 0.09 -17.98
N LYS A 53 6.12 1.02 -17.21
CA LYS A 53 7.56 1.20 -17.03
C LYS A 53 8.00 0.86 -15.63
N GLU A 54 7.17 1.16 -14.63
CA GLU A 54 7.59 1.03 -13.24
C GLU A 54 6.44 0.84 -12.25
N THR A 55 6.84 0.39 -11.06
CA THR A 55 6.05 0.41 -9.85
C THR A 55 6.65 1.43 -8.90
N ARG A 56 5.84 2.40 -8.46
CA ARG A 56 6.20 3.36 -7.41
C ARG A 56 5.49 3.00 -6.12
N VAL A 57 6.22 3.08 -5.02
CA VAL A 57 5.72 2.81 -3.66
C VAL A 57 5.96 4.04 -2.79
N GLU A 58 4.92 4.49 -2.11
CA GLU A 58 4.97 5.63 -1.19
C GLU A 58 4.45 5.22 0.18
N ILE A 59 5.10 5.68 1.26
CA ILE A 59 4.74 5.27 2.63
C ILE A 59 4.29 6.48 3.44
N ALA A 60 3.07 6.38 3.96
CA ALA A 60 2.57 7.31 4.95
C ALA A 60 2.97 6.87 6.38
N ALA A 61 2.87 5.58 6.68
CA ALA A 61 3.22 5.04 8.00
C ALA A 61 3.59 3.56 7.94
N GLY A 62 4.47 3.10 8.84
CA GLY A 62 4.91 1.71 8.92
C GLY A 62 6.23 1.45 8.18
N LYS A 63 6.47 0.19 7.83
CA LYS A 63 7.69 -0.25 7.13
C LYS A 63 7.31 -1.24 6.03
N VAL A 64 7.86 -1.02 4.84
CA VAL A 64 7.58 -1.84 3.66
C VAL A 64 8.86 -2.50 3.20
N SER A 65 8.78 -3.77 2.82
CA SER A 65 9.81 -4.40 1.99
C SER A 65 9.39 -4.30 0.53
N VAL A 66 10.31 -3.87 -0.32
CA VAL A 66 10.17 -3.96 -1.77
C VAL A 66 11.22 -4.90 -2.31
N SER A 67 10.85 -5.75 -3.25
CA SER A 67 11.78 -6.70 -3.83
C SER A 67 11.46 -7.01 -5.28
N ASN A 68 12.50 -7.43 -6.00
CA ASN A 68 12.41 -8.06 -7.30
C ASN A 68 13.54 -9.08 -7.42
N SER A 69 13.72 -9.68 -8.61
CA SER A 69 14.76 -10.71 -8.75
C SER A 69 16.20 -10.19 -8.57
N ALA A 70 16.43 -8.88 -8.71
CA ALA A 70 17.73 -8.25 -8.56
C ALA A 70 18.06 -7.84 -7.12
N GLY A 71 17.08 -7.77 -6.21
CA GLY A 71 17.35 -7.45 -4.82
C GLY A 71 16.11 -7.08 -4.01
N ASN A 72 16.35 -6.78 -2.73
CA ASN A 72 15.34 -6.30 -1.82
C ASN A 72 15.83 -5.05 -1.08
N ASP A 73 14.87 -4.23 -0.67
CA ASP A 73 15.11 -3.07 0.16
C ASP A 73 13.97 -2.85 1.14
N PHE A 74 14.23 -2.05 2.17
CA PHE A 74 13.22 -1.60 3.11
C PHE A 74 13.04 -0.10 3.02
N ILE A 75 11.79 0.32 3.09
CA ILE A 75 11.40 1.71 2.99
C ILE A 75 10.68 2.10 4.29
N GLU A 76 11.01 3.29 4.80
CA GLU A 76 10.45 3.88 6.01
C GLU A 76 9.59 5.10 5.66
N PRO A 77 8.78 5.63 6.61
CA PRO A 77 7.94 6.80 6.34
C PRO A 77 8.78 8.01 5.92
N GLY A 78 8.29 8.74 4.91
CA GLY A 78 9.05 9.84 4.30
C GLY A 78 10.00 9.38 3.19
N MET A 79 10.08 8.08 2.90
CA MET A 79 10.76 7.54 1.72
C MET A 79 9.76 6.87 0.77
N GLY A 80 10.20 6.66 -0.46
CA GLY A 80 9.50 5.86 -1.46
C GLY A 80 10.50 5.04 -2.26
N ALA A 81 9.99 4.15 -3.10
CA ALA A 81 10.81 3.36 -4.00
C ALA A 81 10.21 3.25 -5.39
N THR A 82 11.10 3.06 -6.36
CA THR A 82 10.75 2.77 -7.75
C THR A 82 11.35 1.42 -8.15
N LEU A 83 10.54 0.59 -8.80
CA LEU A 83 10.93 -0.68 -9.41
C LEU A 83 10.66 -0.58 -10.92
N VAL A 84 11.69 -0.62 -11.76
CA VAL A 84 11.57 -0.42 -13.23
C VAL A 84 11.57 -1.77 -13.99
N GLY A 85 11.82 -2.88 -13.29
CA GLY A 85 11.90 -4.20 -13.89
C GLY A 85 12.47 -5.22 -12.91
N GLN A 86 12.77 -6.43 -13.39
CA GLN A 86 13.25 -7.53 -12.56
C GLN A 86 14.78 -7.54 -12.40
N ASP A 87 15.52 -6.89 -13.31
CA ASP A 87 16.99 -6.98 -13.42
C ASP A 87 17.75 -5.84 -12.72
N GLN A 88 17.03 -4.87 -12.14
CA GLN A 88 17.61 -3.73 -11.44
C GLN A 88 17.05 -3.65 -10.03
N SER A 89 17.91 -3.59 -9.00
CA SER A 89 17.46 -3.47 -7.62
C SER A 89 16.57 -2.22 -7.41
N PRO A 90 15.61 -2.27 -6.46
CA PRO A 90 14.75 -1.12 -6.17
C PRO A 90 15.56 0.16 -5.90
N SER A 91 15.10 1.31 -6.42
CA SER A 91 15.74 2.59 -6.15
C SER A 91 14.95 3.38 -5.11
N LEU A 92 15.59 3.78 -4.02
CA LEU A 92 14.97 4.56 -2.95
C LEU A 92 15.10 6.07 -3.19
N HIS A 93 14.08 6.82 -2.82
CA HIS A 93 14.10 8.28 -2.87
C HIS A 93 13.32 8.92 -1.71
N PRO A 94 13.74 10.11 -1.24
CA PRO A 94 12.94 10.90 -0.31
C PRO A 94 11.59 11.28 -0.91
N THR A 95 10.57 11.35 -0.05
CA THR A 95 9.24 11.87 -0.37
C THR A 95 8.92 13.02 0.59
N ASN A 96 7.90 13.82 0.27
CA ASN A 96 7.53 14.97 1.11
C ASN A 96 6.85 14.58 2.44
N GLY A 97 6.74 13.28 2.76
CA GLY A 97 6.00 12.80 3.92
C GLY A 97 4.49 12.97 3.78
N ASP A 98 3.74 12.16 4.53
CA ASP A 98 2.27 12.09 4.60
C ASP A 98 1.54 12.24 3.25
N VAL A 99 1.74 11.22 2.40
CA VAL A 99 1.34 11.25 0.99
C VAL A 99 -0.07 10.71 0.74
N THR A 100 -0.87 10.48 1.80
CA THR A 100 -2.20 9.86 1.66
C THR A 100 -3.13 10.74 0.82
N PRO A 101 -3.57 10.31 -0.37
CA PRO A 101 -4.45 11.10 -1.21
C PRO A 101 -5.80 11.33 -0.53
N ALA A 102 -6.41 12.49 -0.78
CA ALA A 102 -7.71 12.85 -0.19
C ALA A 102 -8.78 11.77 -0.44
N TRP A 103 -8.80 11.17 -1.64
CA TRP A 103 -9.74 10.11 -1.96
C TRP A 103 -9.55 8.85 -1.10
N ALA A 104 -8.31 8.54 -0.71
CA ALA A 104 -8.00 7.40 0.14
C ALA A 104 -8.41 7.68 1.58
N THR A 105 -8.13 8.90 2.07
CA THR A 105 -8.59 9.38 3.38
C THR A 105 -10.12 9.25 3.50
N ASP A 106 -10.87 9.73 2.52
CA ASP A 106 -12.34 9.65 2.54
C ASP A 106 -12.85 8.20 2.61
N ILE A 107 -12.20 7.27 1.89
CA ILE A 107 -12.55 5.84 1.94
C ILE A 107 -12.26 5.27 3.32
N PHE A 108 -11.09 5.57 3.89
CA PHE A 108 -10.67 5.06 5.19
C PHE A 108 -11.52 5.58 6.34
N ASP A 109 -11.95 6.83 6.29
CA ASP A 109 -12.81 7.44 7.29
C ASP A 109 -14.21 6.83 7.25
N ARG A 110 -14.79 6.66 6.06
CA ARG A 110 -16.07 5.94 5.91
C ARG A 110 -15.99 4.52 6.45
N ALA A 111 -14.91 3.79 6.14
CA ALA A 111 -14.71 2.43 6.64
C ALA A 111 -14.58 2.40 8.17
N ALA A 112 -13.91 3.39 8.78
CA ALA A 112 -13.77 3.50 10.22
C ALA A 112 -15.13 3.74 10.91
N VAL A 113 -15.94 4.66 10.38
CA VAL A 113 -17.29 4.94 10.90
C VAL A 113 -18.16 3.69 10.85
N GLU A 114 -18.16 2.94 9.75
CA GLU A 114 -18.95 1.70 9.63
C GLU A 114 -18.45 0.60 10.58
N LYS A 115 -17.13 0.49 10.80
CA LYS A 115 -16.56 -0.42 11.80
C LYS A 115 -17.05 -0.07 13.21
N VAL A 116 -17.04 1.22 13.58
CA VAL A 116 -17.55 1.68 14.89
C VAL A 116 -19.04 1.39 15.03
N LYS A 117 -19.87 1.72 14.03
CA LYS A 117 -21.31 1.42 14.07
C LYS A 117 -21.59 -0.07 14.26
N ARG A 118 -20.82 -0.93 13.58
CA ARG A 118 -21.00 -2.39 13.63
C ARG A 118 -20.60 -3.01 14.97
N PHE A 119 -19.49 -2.59 15.55
CA PHE A 119 -18.90 -3.26 16.72
C PHE A 119 -19.06 -2.48 18.03
N PHE A 120 -19.28 -1.18 17.97
CA PHE A 120 -19.42 -0.28 19.12
C PHE A 120 -20.58 0.70 18.92
N PRO A 121 -21.82 0.22 18.73
CA PRO A 121 -22.96 1.06 18.38
C PRO A 121 -23.25 2.16 19.43
N SER A 122 -22.93 1.92 20.70
CA SER A 122 -23.07 2.92 21.77
C SER A 122 -22.07 4.09 21.68
N ALA A 123 -20.97 3.91 20.94
CA ALA A 123 -19.92 4.91 20.73
C ALA A 123 -19.98 5.54 19.33
N ALA A 124 -20.94 5.13 18.49
CA ALA A 124 -21.07 5.66 17.14
C ALA A 124 -21.46 7.16 17.15
N PRO A 125 -20.93 7.96 16.21
CA PRO A 125 -21.36 9.34 16.04
C PRO A 125 -22.88 9.41 15.80
N LYS A 126 -23.57 10.35 16.45
CA LYS A 126 -25.00 10.59 16.18
C LYS A 126 -25.14 11.20 14.79
N SER A 127 -26.00 10.61 13.96
CA SER A 127 -26.39 11.09 12.64
C SER A 127 -27.23 12.35 12.71
#